data_AF-A0A161JP58-F1
#
_entry.id   AF-A0A161JP58-F1
#
_cell.length_a   1.000
_cell.length_b   1.000
_cell.length_c   1.000
_cell.angle_alpha   90.00
_cell.angle_beta   90.00
_cell.angle_gamma   90.00
#
_symmetry.space_group_name_H-M   'P 1'
#
loop_
_entity.id
_entity.type
_entity.pdbx_description
1 polymer ?
#
loop_
_entity_poly.entity_id
_entity_poly.type
_entity_poly.pdbx_seq_one_letter_code
_entity_poly.pdbx_strand_id
1 'polypeptide(L)'
;MNVQATEAFDFQTKDSASEVQDAIMHRETVGGIVVDPTTQTTTIYTASGNGAPYATLLNTIAQGMQAQGQQVMVEELAPLSENDPQGTSLSTLGLPLAFGGMISAATLTLLLKNKPWHKLAGSLIISLVGGLVAAALMQYGYDLFPADTNFWSVAGTISLGIAAISLFVIGLAGLIGMAGVGIGAILTIFIANPLSGLATGWWWLPQPWGAIGQFLPIGATGHLLRSDLFFNGTGATQELWTLIAWALIGVALSVISGFRPQTQNVAS
;
A
#
# COMPACT_ATOMS: atom_id res chain seq x y z
N MET A 1 -23.02 -18.06 18.25
CA MET A 1 -21.62 -17.61 18.02
C MET A 1 -21.02 -17.23 19.35
N ASN A 2 -19.80 -17.69 19.64
CA ASN A 2 -19.13 -17.51 20.93
C ASN A 2 -18.68 -16.04 21.08
N VAL A 3 -18.87 -15.45 22.26
CA VAL A 3 -18.72 -13.99 22.52
C VAL A 3 -17.30 -13.46 22.23
N GLN A 4 -16.28 -14.33 22.18
CA GLN A 4 -14.90 -13.95 21.83
C GLN A 4 -14.66 -13.73 20.33
N ALA A 5 -15.46 -14.32 19.44
CA ALA A 5 -15.29 -14.13 17.99
C ALA A 5 -15.77 -12.73 17.54
N THR A 6 -16.62 -12.09 18.33
CA THR A 6 -17.26 -10.80 18.01
C THR A 6 -16.34 -9.60 18.28
N GLU A 7 -15.26 -9.76 19.04
CA GLU A 7 -14.27 -8.69 19.26
C GLU A 7 -13.17 -8.65 18.18
N ALA A 8 -12.94 -9.75 17.47
CA ALA A 8 -11.88 -9.86 16.46
C ALA A 8 -12.36 -9.59 15.02
N PHE A 9 -13.67 -9.73 14.76
CA PHE A 9 -14.27 -9.55 13.44
C PHE A 9 -15.46 -8.61 13.50
N ASP A 10 -15.53 -7.69 12.55
CA ASP A 10 -16.73 -6.93 12.25
C ASP A 10 -17.54 -7.70 11.18
N PHE A 11 -18.78 -8.07 11.51
CA PHE A 11 -19.65 -8.83 10.62
C PHE A 11 -20.71 -7.92 10.02
N GLN A 12 -20.83 -7.96 8.69
CA GLN A 12 -21.86 -7.23 7.95
C GLN A 12 -22.73 -8.24 7.18
N THR A 13 -24.04 -8.04 7.22
CA THR A 13 -24.99 -8.85 6.44
C THR A 13 -25.23 -8.18 5.10
N LYS A 14 -25.25 -8.98 4.03
CA LYS A 14 -25.63 -8.59 2.67
C LYS A 14 -26.81 -9.44 2.21
N ASP A 15 -27.57 -8.95 1.24
CA ASP A 15 -28.82 -9.58 0.84
C ASP A 15 -28.61 -10.75 -0.14
N SER A 16 -27.42 -10.84 -0.75
CA SER A 16 -27.11 -11.85 -1.77
C SER A 16 -25.64 -12.23 -1.84
N ALA A 17 -25.36 -13.38 -2.48
CA ALA A 17 -23.98 -13.83 -2.72
C ALA A 17 -23.19 -12.86 -3.61
N SER A 18 -23.83 -12.26 -4.62
CA SER A 18 -23.19 -11.27 -5.49
C SER A 18 -22.80 -10.02 -4.73
N GLU A 19 -23.63 -9.52 -3.80
CA GLU A 19 -23.26 -8.39 -2.96
C GLU A 19 -22.08 -8.70 -2.02
N VAL A 20 -21.95 -9.95 -1.57
CA VAL A 20 -20.78 -10.39 -0.80
C VAL A 20 -19.53 -10.37 -1.67
N GLN A 21 -19.59 -10.93 -2.87
CA GLN A 21 -18.48 -10.90 -3.81
C GLN A 21 -18.10 -9.45 -4.19
N ASP A 22 -19.08 -8.60 -4.47
CA ASP A 22 -18.88 -7.19 -4.79
C ASP A 22 -18.21 -6.45 -3.64
N ALA A 23 -18.64 -6.65 -2.39
CA ALA A 23 -18.03 -6.03 -1.22
C ALA A 23 -16.56 -6.45 -1.04
N ILE A 24 -16.23 -7.72 -1.32
CA ILE A 24 -14.85 -8.22 -1.27
C ILE A 24 -14.03 -7.61 -2.41
N MET A 25 -14.57 -7.60 -3.64
CA MET A 25 -13.89 -7.07 -4.83
C MET A 25 -13.75 -5.55 -4.83
N HIS A 26 -14.60 -4.82 -4.11
CA HIS A 26 -14.45 -3.39 -3.83
C HIS A 26 -13.63 -3.12 -2.56
N ARG A 27 -13.14 -4.18 -1.89
CA ARG A 27 -12.26 -4.14 -0.73
C ARG A 27 -12.90 -3.44 0.47
N GLU A 28 -14.21 -3.62 0.62
CA GLU A 28 -14.98 -3.22 1.80
C GLU A 28 -14.88 -4.28 2.91
N THR A 29 -14.68 -5.55 2.52
CA THR A 29 -14.49 -6.69 3.43
C THR A 29 -13.33 -7.57 2.98
N VAL A 30 -12.80 -8.39 3.88
CA VAL A 30 -11.66 -9.29 3.62
C VAL A 30 -12.05 -10.69 3.14
N GLY A 31 -13.35 -11.01 3.17
CA GLY A 31 -13.94 -12.28 2.79
C GLY A 31 -15.41 -12.36 3.17
N GLY A 32 -16.04 -13.51 2.94
CA GLY A 32 -17.47 -13.67 3.18
C GLY A 32 -17.90 -15.12 3.32
N ILE A 33 -19.06 -15.34 3.95
CA ILE A 33 -19.66 -16.67 4.13
C ILE A 33 -21.10 -16.57 3.65
N VAL A 34 -21.49 -17.42 2.71
CA VAL A 34 -22.83 -17.50 2.15
C VAL A 34 -23.37 -18.91 2.31
N VAL A 35 -24.60 -19.05 2.75
CA VAL A 35 -25.28 -20.35 2.86
C VAL A 35 -26.41 -20.39 1.86
N ASP A 36 -26.39 -21.37 0.94
CA ASP A 36 -27.49 -21.61 0.04
C ASP A 36 -28.63 -22.32 0.82
N PRO A 37 -29.81 -21.70 0.96
CA PRO A 37 -30.91 -22.27 1.73
C PRO A 37 -31.52 -23.52 1.09
N THR A 38 -31.29 -23.74 -0.21
CA THR A 38 -31.85 -24.86 -0.98
C THR A 38 -30.95 -26.09 -0.86
N THR A 39 -29.65 -25.92 -1.08
CA THR A 39 -28.68 -27.03 -1.05
C THR A 39 -28.05 -27.25 0.32
N GLN A 40 -28.22 -26.29 1.24
CA GLN A 40 -27.50 -26.21 2.52
C GLN A 40 -25.97 -26.15 2.37
N THR A 41 -25.47 -25.85 1.17
CA THR A 41 -24.04 -25.67 0.93
C THR A 41 -23.60 -24.32 1.46
N THR A 42 -22.51 -24.29 2.21
CA THR A 42 -21.87 -23.05 2.65
C THR A 42 -20.69 -22.73 1.74
N THR A 43 -20.70 -21.57 1.10
CA THR A 43 -19.56 -21.06 0.33
C THR A 43 -18.82 -20.02 1.16
N ILE A 44 -17.51 -20.19 1.32
CA ILE A 44 -16.62 -19.23 1.95
C ILE A 44 -15.80 -18.56 0.85
N TYR A 45 -16.01 -17.26 0.68
CA TYR A 45 -15.27 -16.42 -0.24
C TYR A 45 -14.00 -15.88 0.43
N THR A 46 -12.85 -16.10 -0.20
CA THR A 46 -11.54 -15.57 0.23
C THR A 46 -10.99 -14.58 -0.79
N ALA A 47 -10.10 -13.71 -0.33
CA ALA A 47 -9.40 -12.72 -1.15
C ALA A 47 -7.94 -12.59 -0.69
N SER A 48 -7.09 -13.52 -1.12
CA SER A 48 -5.68 -13.57 -0.70
C SER A 48 -4.91 -12.29 -1.07
N GLY A 49 -5.30 -11.61 -2.14
CA GLY A 49 -4.79 -10.30 -2.56
C GLY A 49 -5.00 -9.18 -1.54
N ASN A 50 -6.01 -9.25 -0.66
CA ASN A 50 -6.17 -8.31 0.45
C ASN A 50 -5.14 -8.53 1.55
N GLY A 51 -4.65 -9.76 1.70
CA GLY A 51 -3.66 -10.18 2.68
C GLY A 51 -3.76 -11.69 2.95
N ALA A 52 -2.64 -12.42 2.75
CA ALA A 52 -2.59 -13.86 2.92
C ALA A 52 -3.10 -14.39 4.30
N PRO A 53 -2.89 -13.68 5.42
CA PRO A 53 -3.42 -14.13 6.71
C PRO A 53 -4.96 -14.20 6.77
N TYR A 54 -5.69 -13.32 6.06
CA TYR A 54 -7.15 -13.35 6.06
C TYR A 54 -7.67 -14.61 5.38
N ALA A 55 -7.13 -14.95 4.20
CA ALA A 55 -7.49 -16.16 3.48
C ALA A 55 -7.13 -17.42 4.28
N THR A 56 -5.97 -17.43 4.95
CA THR A 56 -5.54 -18.55 5.81
C THR A 56 -6.54 -18.78 6.95
N LEU A 57 -7.02 -17.69 7.57
CA LEU A 57 -7.99 -17.75 8.65
C LEU A 57 -9.35 -18.27 8.19
N LEU A 58 -9.84 -17.80 7.04
CA LEU A 58 -11.10 -18.27 6.44
C LEU A 58 -11.02 -19.74 5.99
N ASN A 59 -9.89 -20.15 5.42
CA ASN A 59 -9.64 -21.56 5.10
C ASN A 59 -9.64 -22.45 6.35
N THR A 60 -9.08 -21.95 7.47
CA THR A 60 -9.12 -22.67 8.75
C THR A 60 -10.56 -22.85 9.25
N ILE A 61 -11.41 -21.82 9.11
CA ILE A 61 -12.83 -21.89 9.43
C ILE A 61 -13.53 -22.92 8.53
N ALA A 62 -13.26 -22.91 7.22
CA ALA A 62 -13.81 -23.87 6.27
C ALA A 62 -13.48 -25.31 6.67
N GLN A 63 -12.22 -25.60 6.96
CA GLN A 63 -11.76 -26.92 7.40
C GLN A 63 -12.45 -27.36 8.70
N GLY A 64 -12.61 -26.45 9.65
CA GLY A 64 -13.32 -26.73 10.91
C GLY A 64 -14.80 -27.05 10.71
N MET A 65 -15.47 -26.42 9.75
CA MET A 65 -16.87 -26.70 9.37
C MET A 65 -16.99 -28.03 8.62
N GLN A 66 -16.07 -28.31 7.69
CA GLN A 66 -16.00 -29.59 6.98
C GLN A 66 -15.79 -30.77 7.94
N ALA A 67 -14.91 -30.60 8.93
CA ALA A 67 -14.67 -31.61 9.98
C ALA A 67 -15.92 -31.89 10.84
N GLN A 68 -16.87 -30.95 10.90
CA GLN A 68 -18.18 -31.11 11.55
C GLN A 68 -19.25 -31.69 10.62
N GLY A 69 -18.87 -32.12 9.41
CA GLY A 69 -19.77 -32.75 8.44
C GLY A 69 -20.61 -31.75 7.62
N GLN A 70 -20.32 -30.46 7.68
CA GLN A 70 -21.00 -29.47 6.83
C GLN A 70 -20.45 -29.50 5.40
N GLN A 71 -21.32 -29.29 4.41
CA GLN A 71 -20.91 -29.13 3.02
C GLN A 71 -20.38 -27.70 2.83
N VAL A 72 -19.05 -27.57 2.76
CA VAL A 72 -18.39 -26.27 2.60
C VAL A 72 -17.53 -26.23 1.35
N MET A 73 -17.74 -25.21 0.53
CA MET A 73 -16.90 -24.84 -0.60
C MET A 73 -16.10 -23.58 -0.26
N VAL A 74 -14.86 -23.51 -0.75
CA VAL A 74 -14.04 -22.30 -0.67
C VAL A 74 -13.84 -21.77 -2.09
N GLU A 75 -14.10 -20.48 -2.27
CA GLU A 75 -13.94 -19.79 -3.55
C GLU A 75 -13.03 -18.57 -3.35
N GLU A 76 -11.92 -18.54 -4.09
CA GLU A 76 -10.93 -17.46 -4.02
C GLU A 76 -11.21 -16.44 -5.12
N LEU A 77 -11.54 -15.21 -4.73
CA LEU A 77 -11.95 -14.13 -5.64
C LEU A 77 -10.79 -13.26 -6.13
N ALA A 78 -9.69 -13.20 -5.36
CA ALA A 78 -8.54 -12.35 -5.66
C ALA A 78 -7.23 -13.12 -5.36
N PRO A 79 -6.92 -14.15 -6.16
CA PRO A 79 -5.76 -15.00 -5.92
C PRO A 79 -4.44 -14.24 -6.07
N LEU A 80 -3.43 -14.68 -5.33
CA LEU A 80 -2.05 -14.22 -5.50
C LEU A 80 -1.44 -14.84 -6.77
N SER A 81 -0.31 -14.29 -7.23
CA SER A 81 0.45 -14.89 -8.34
C SER A 81 0.94 -16.29 -7.99
N GLU A 82 0.93 -17.20 -8.98
CA GLU A 82 1.48 -18.56 -8.83
C GLU A 82 2.96 -18.55 -8.45
N ASN A 83 3.70 -17.52 -8.86
CA ASN A 83 5.12 -17.34 -8.54
C ASN A 83 5.35 -16.68 -7.16
N ASP A 84 4.28 -16.24 -6.48
CA ASP A 84 4.32 -15.71 -5.11
C ASP A 84 3.06 -16.10 -4.32
N PRO A 85 2.86 -17.42 -4.04
CA PRO A 85 1.65 -17.92 -3.39
C PRO A 85 1.48 -17.43 -1.94
N GLN A 86 2.54 -16.87 -1.34
CA GLN A 86 2.52 -16.31 0.00
C GLN A 86 2.38 -14.77 0.01
N GLY A 87 2.38 -14.11 -1.15
CA GLY A 87 2.23 -12.65 -1.26
C GLY A 87 3.40 -11.88 -0.65
N THR A 88 4.58 -12.52 -0.57
CA THR A 88 5.77 -11.98 0.09
C THR A 88 6.42 -10.86 -0.72
N SER A 89 6.26 -10.86 -2.04
CA SER A 89 6.84 -9.86 -2.95
C SER A 89 6.39 -8.44 -2.58
N LEU A 90 5.14 -8.25 -2.19
CA LEU A 90 4.63 -6.95 -1.80
C LEU A 90 5.29 -6.41 -0.53
N SER A 91 5.59 -7.31 0.42
CA SER A 91 6.29 -6.94 1.64
C SER A 91 7.76 -6.58 1.38
N THR A 92 8.41 -7.26 0.42
CA THR A 92 9.80 -6.98 0.06
C THR A 92 9.97 -5.66 -0.67
N LEU A 93 8.93 -5.16 -1.35
CA LEU A 93 8.94 -3.84 -2.01
C LEU A 93 8.92 -2.65 -1.04
N GLY A 94 8.48 -2.84 0.21
CA GLY A 94 8.38 -1.76 1.19
C GLY A 94 9.70 -1.03 1.43
N LEU A 95 10.79 -1.78 1.60
CA LEU A 95 12.13 -1.21 1.82
C LEU A 95 12.69 -0.52 0.55
N PRO A 96 12.74 -1.15 -0.63
CA PRO A 96 13.11 -0.49 -1.88
C PRO A 96 12.30 0.77 -2.18
N LEU A 97 10.99 0.77 -1.90
CA LEU A 97 10.14 1.95 -2.07
C LEU A 97 10.58 3.09 -1.14
N ALA A 98 10.72 2.79 0.16
CA ALA A 98 11.16 3.75 1.16
C ALA A 98 12.54 4.32 0.82
N PHE A 99 13.50 3.44 0.49
CA PHE A 99 14.85 3.84 0.11
C PHE A 99 14.88 4.58 -1.22
N GLY A 100 14.07 4.21 -2.22
CA GLY A 100 13.98 4.92 -3.49
C GLY A 100 13.59 6.39 -3.27
N GLY A 101 12.56 6.63 -2.45
CA GLY A 101 12.15 7.99 -2.09
C GLY A 101 13.19 8.73 -1.25
N MET A 102 13.76 8.07 -0.24
CA MET A 102 14.74 8.68 0.67
C MET A 102 16.09 8.98 0.02
N ILE A 103 16.65 8.04 -0.74
CA ILE A 103 17.94 8.18 -1.43
C ILE A 103 17.83 9.26 -2.51
N SER A 104 16.75 9.28 -3.28
CA SER A 104 16.53 10.33 -4.28
C SER A 104 16.47 11.71 -3.61
N ALA A 105 15.69 11.86 -2.54
CA ALA A 105 15.58 13.11 -1.81
C ALA A 105 16.91 13.57 -1.19
N ALA A 106 17.63 12.67 -0.52
CA ALA A 106 18.92 12.98 0.09
C ALA A 106 19.96 13.38 -0.96
N THR A 107 20.06 12.62 -2.05
CA THR A 107 20.99 12.88 -3.15
C THR A 107 20.72 14.22 -3.80
N LEU A 108 19.47 14.50 -4.16
CA LEU A 108 19.07 15.78 -4.77
C LEU A 108 19.28 16.95 -3.80
N THR A 109 19.02 16.74 -2.51
CA THR A 109 19.23 17.76 -1.48
C THR A 109 20.70 18.13 -1.33
N LEU A 110 21.59 17.13 -1.33
CA LEU A 110 23.03 17.31 -1.17
C LEU A 110 23.70 17.89 -2.43
N LEU A 111 23.34 17.39 -3.61
CA LEU A 111 24.00 17.74 -4.88
C LEU A 111 23.48 19.05 -5.48
N LEU A 112 22.18 19.33 -5.36
CA LEU A 112 21.54 20.47 -6.04
C LEU A 112 21.27 21.64 -5.08
N LYS A 113 22.32 22.13 -4.41
CA LYS A 113 22.22 23.27 -3.49
C LYS A 113 21.61 24.49 -4.18
N ASN A 114 20.67 25.17 -3.51
CA ASN A 114 20.00 26.38 -3.98
C ASN A 114 19.23 26.26 -5.32
N LYS A 115 18.92 25.04 -5.77
CA LYS A 115 18.17 24.79 -7.01
C LYS A 115 16.85 24.05 -6.74
N PRO A 116 15.86 24.68 -6.08
CA PRO A 116 14.63 24.01 -5.65
C PRO A 116 13.87 23.35 -6.81
N TRP A 117 13.71 24.05 -7.92
CA TRP A 117 13.03 23.50 -9.12
C TRP A 117 13.74 22.29 -9.73
N HIS A 118 15.07 22.25 -9.70
CA HIS A 118 15.81 21.10 -10.23
C HIS A 118 15.69 19.89 -9.31
N LYS A 119 15.57 20.09 -7.99
CA LYS A 119 15.27 19.01 -7.04
C LYS A 119 13.89 18.42 -7.30
N LEU A 120 12.87 19.25 -7.49
CA LEU A 120 11.51 18.79 -7.77
C LEU A 120 11.43 18.02 -9.11
N ALA A 121 11.99 18.58 -10.19
CA ALA A 121 12.03 17.91 -11.48
C ALA A 121 12.84 16.61 -11.44
N GLY A 122 14.02 16.64 -10.80
CA GLY A 122 14.85 15.45 -10.61
C GLY A 122 14.15 14.37 -9.79
N SER A 123 13.41 14.75 -8.75
CA SER A 123 12.61 13.82 -7.94
C SER A 123 11.56 13.12 -8.79
N LEU A 124 10.82 13.87 -9.61
CA LEU A 124 9.79 13.29 -10.49
C LEU A 124 10.39 12.34 -11.51
N ILE A 125 11.52 12.70 -12.13
CA ILE A 125 12.21 11.84 -13.10
C ILE A 125 12.70 10.56 -12.44
N ILE A 126 13.39 10.66 -11.29
CA ILE A 126 13.90 9.49 -10.57
C ILE A 126 12.74 8.59 -10.12
N SER A 127 11.64 9.18 -9.66
CA SER A 127 10.46 8.43 -9.21
C SER A 127 9.80 7.67 -10.35
N LEU A 128 9.62 8.34 -11.51
CA LEU A 128 9.09 7.71 -12.71
C LEU A 128 9.96 6.56 -13.20
N VAL A 129 11.28 6.79 -13.32
CA VAL A 129 12.21 5.74 -13.74
C VAL A 129 12.24 4.59 -12.71
N GLY A 130 12.27 4.91 -11.42
CA GLY A 130 12.28 3.93 -10.34
C GLY A 130 11.03 3.05 -10.35
N GLY A 131 9.84 3.65 -10.52
CA GLY A 131 8.59 2.90 -10.61
C GLY A 131 8.49 2.05 -11.86
N LEU A 132 8.95 2.55 -13.03
CA LEU A 132 9.03 1.76 -14.26
C LEU A 132 9.97 0.57 -14.12
N VAL A 133 11.16 0.78 -13.56
CA VAL A 133 12.14 -0.30 -13.34
C VAL A 133 11.60 -1.32 -12.34
N ALA A 134 11.01 -0.89 -11.22
CA ALA A 134 10.44 -1.78 -10.23
C ALA A 134 9.30 -2.62 -10.81
N ALA A 135 8.34 -1.99 -11.50
CA ALA A 135 7.24 -2.69 -12.16
C ALA A 135 7.75 -3.65 -13.25
N ALA A 136 8.76 -3.26 -14.03
CA ALA A 136 9.37 -4.12 -15.05
C ALA A 136 10.07 -5.34 -14.42
N LEU A 137 10.74 -5.18 -13.28
CA LEU A 137 11.33 -6.30 -12.56
C LEU A 137 10.25 -7.23 -12.01
N MET A 138 9.19 -6.69 -11.42
CA MET A 138 8.07 -7.50 -10.93
C MET A 138 7.40 -8.29 -12.06
N GLN A 139 7.14 -7.66 -13.20
CA GLN A 139 6.46 -8.30 -14.32
C GLN A 139 7.39 -9.21 -15.12
N TYR A 140 8.47 -8.66 -15.68
CA TYR A 140 9.30 -9.38 -16.65
C TYR A 140 10.47 -10.14 -16.01
N GLY A 141 10.84 -9.80 -14.78
CA GLY A 141 11.90 -10.48 -14.03
C GLY A 141 11.38 -11.65 -13.18
N TYR A 142 10.25 -11.46 -12.52
CA TYR A 142 9.71 -12.41 -11.54
C TYR A 142 8.30 -12.92 -11.86
N ASP A 143 7.64 -12.41 -12.91
CA ASP A 143 6.31 -12.83 -13.35
C ASP A 143 5.27 -12.82 -12.21
N LEU A 144 5.23 -11.69 -11.51
CA LEU A 144 4.43 -11.51 -10.29
C LEU A 144 3.03 -10.94 -10.54
N PHE A 145 2.72 -10.46 -11.74
CA PHE A 145 1.38 -9.91 -11.97
C PHE A 145 0.40 -11.03 -12.29
N PRO A 146 -0.76 -11.05 -11.63
CA PRO A 146 -1.90 -11.83 -12.09
C PRO A 146 -2.29 -11.48 -13.53
N ALA A 147 -2.98 -12.41 -14.19
CA ALA A 147 -3.51 -12.18 -15.54
C ALA A 147 -4.30 -10.86 -15.62
N ASP A 148 -4.20 -10.19 -16.76
CA ASP A 148 -4.89 -8.92 -17.07
C ASP A 148 -4.50 -7.68 -16.24
N THR A 149 -3.47 -7.79 -15.38
CA THR A 149 -2.95 -6.64 -14.63
C THR A 149 -2.41 -5.55 -15.56
N ASN A 150 -2.83 -4.30 -15.33
CA ASN A 150 -2.32 -3.16 -16.08
C ASN A 150 -0.93 -2.73 -15.56
N PHE A 151 0.09 -2.96 -16.38
CA PHE A 151 1.47 -2.55 -16.10
C PHE A 151 1.62 -1.07 -15.74
N TRP A 152 0.91 -0.19 -16.43
CA TRP A 152 1.03 1.25 -16.23
C TRP A 152 0.42 1.71 -14.92
N SER A 153 -0.63 1.05 -14.44
CA SER A 153 -1.20 1.32 -13.12
C SER A 153 -0.20 0.99 -12.03
N VAL A 154 0.38 -0.23 -12.07
CA VAL A 154 1.41 -0.66 -11.11
C VAL A 154 2.64 0.25 -11.14
N ALA A 155 3.17 0.55 -12.33
CA ALA A 155 4.31 1.45 -12.48
C ALA A 155 3.99 2.87 -11.97
N GLY A 156 2.79 3.37 -12.25
CA GLY A 156 2.29 4.65 -11.78
C GLY A 156 2.19 4.71 -10.25
N THR A 157 1.64 3.68 -9.63
CA THR A 157 1.50 3.55 -8.18
C THR A 157 2.85 3.54 -7.47
N ILE A 158 3.81 2.74 -7.94
CA ILE A 158 5.17 2.73 -7.37
C ILE A 158 5.85 4.08 -7.58
N SER A 159 5.75 4.67 -8.79
CA SER A 159 6.32 5.98 -9.09
C SER A 159 5.75 7.07 -8.17
N LEU A 160 4.44 7.06 -7.94
CA LEU A 160 3.75 8.01 -7.08
C LEU A 160 4.15 7.83 -5.62
N GLY A 161 4.31 6.59 -5.15
CA GLY A 161 4.82 6.29 -3.81
C GLY A 161 6.24 6.83 -3.58
N ILE A 162 7.15 6.58 -4.54
CA ILE A 162 8.52 7.12 -4.49
C ILE A 162 8.49 8.66 -4.51
N ALA A 163 7.67 9.26 -5.38
CA ALA A 163 7.56 10.71 -5.50
C ALA A 163 7.00 11.36 -4.22
N ALA A 164 5.95 10.78 -3.63
CA ALA A 164 5.35 11.26 -2.39
C ALA A 164 6.38 11.35 -1.26
N ILE A 165 7.17 10.28 -1.08
CA ILE A 165 8.25 10.25 -0.09
C ILE A 165 9.34 11.27 -0.45
N SER A 166 9.82 11.24 -1.70
CA SER A 166 10.97 12.04 -2.10
C SER A 166 10.68 13.55 -2.03
N LEU A 167 9.54 13.99 -2.57
CA LEU A 167 9.11 15.38 -2.56
C LEU A 167 8.87 15.88 -1.13
N PHE A 168 8.24 15.07 -0.27
CA PHE A 168 8.05 15.42 1.13
C PHE A 168 9.38 15.66 1.84
N VAL A 169 10.33 14.74 1.67
CA VAL A 169 11.65 14.82 2.31
C VAL A 169 12.46 16.00 1.77
N ILE A 170 12.41 16.26 0.45
CA ILE A 170 13.03 17.45 -0.17
C ILE A 170 12.43 18.74 0.43
N GLY A 171 11.11 18.79 0.58
CA GLY A 171 10.40 19.93 1.16
C GLY A 171 10.79 20.19 2.61
N LEU A 172 10.79 19.15 3.44
CA LEU A 172 11.28 19.24 4.82
C LEU A 172 12.75 19.69 4.87
N ALA A 173 13.59 19.12 4.01
CA ALA A 173 15.00 19.47 3.98
C ALA A 173 15.23 20.92 3.51
N GLY A 174 14.35 21.46 2.67
CA GLY A 174 14.35 22.88 2.32
C GLY A 174 14.10 23.78 3.53
N LEU A 175 13.21 23.37 4.44
CA LEU A 175 12.82 24.20 5.59
C LEU A 175 13.81 24.17 6.76
N ILE A 176 14.38 23.00 7.05
CA ILE A 176 15.18 22.76 8.26
C ILE A 176 16.52 22.04 7.96
N GLY A 177 16.94 21.99 6.69
CA GLY A 177 18.21 21.39 6.29
C GLY A 177 18.25 19.88 6.48
N MET A 178 19.43 19.34 6.80
CA MET A 178 19.62 17.88 6.93
C MET A 178 18.78 17.24 8.05
N ALA A 179 18.35 18.02 9.05
CA ALA A 179 17.40 17.53 10.06
C ALA A 179 16.07 17.09 9.43
N GLY A 180 15.63 17.76 8.36
CA GLY A 180 14.43 17.38 7.61
C GLY A 180 14.56 16.02 6.90
N VAL A 181 15.75 15.70 6.40
CA VAL A 181 16.06 14.37 5.86
C VAL A 181 15.99 13.31 6.95
N GLY A 182 16.56 13.60 8.13
CA GLY A 182 16.51 12.69 9.28
C GLY A 182 15.08 12.42 9.76
N ILE A 183 14.24 13.46 9.87
CA ILE A 183 12.82 13.33 10.23
C ILE A 183 12.07 12.51 9.18
N GLY A 184 12.31 12.79 7.89
CA GLY A 184 11.74 12.01 6.79
C GLY A 184 12.11 10.52 6.87
N ALA A 185 13.37 10.21 7.20
CA ALA A 185 13.84 8.84 7.38
C ALA A 185 13.12 8.15 8.55
N ILE A 186 12.99 8.84 9.69
CA ILE A 186 12.28 8.31 10.86
C ILE A 186 10.82 8.00 10.52
N LEU A 187 10.13 8.97 9.93
CA LEU A 187 8.71 8.84 9.56
C LEU A 187 8.50 7.69 8.58
N THR A 188 9.33 7.56 7.56
CA THR A 188 9.12 6.57 6.49
C THR A 188 9.59 5.19 6.91
N ILE A 189 10.80 5.05 7.44
CA ILE A 189 11.41 3.74 7.71
C ILE A 189 10.88 3.15 9.03
N PHE A 190 10.75 3.95 10.09
CA PHE A 190 10.41 3.43 11.42
C PHE A 190 8.92 3.51 11.76
N ILE A 191 8.18 4.45 11.17
CA ILE A 191 6.75 4.62 11.46
C ILE A 191 5.91 4.07 10.32
N ALA A 192 6.10 4.52 9.09
CA ALA A 192 5.26 4.11 7.97
C ALA A 192 5.42 2.64 7.60
N ASN A 193 6.63 2.08 7.67
CA ASN A 193 6.84 0.68 7.29
C ASN A 193 6.13 -0.33 8.23
N PRO A 194 6.27 -0.28 9.57
CA PRO A 194 5.53 -1.20 10.45
C PRO A 194 4.02 -1.01 10.38
N LEU A 195 3.54 0.22 10.18
CA LEU A 195 2.11 0.53 10.12
C LEU A 195 1.49 0.23 8.74
N SER A 196 2.30 -0.01 7.71
CA SER A 196 1.84 -0.14 6.32
C SER A 196 0.87 -1.29 6.08
N GLY A 197 1.00 -2.39 6.85
CA GLY A 197 0.30 -3.64 6.56
C GLY A 197 0.77 -4.33 5.27
N LEU A 198 1.97 -4.02 4.76
CA LEU A 198 2.46 -4.59 3.51
C LEU A 198 2.58 -6.12 3.52
N ALA A 199 2.85 -6.75 4.66
CA ALA A 199 2.94 -8.21 4.76
C ALA A 199 1.59 -8.91 4.95
N THR A 200 0.66 -8.27 5.66
CA THR A 200 -0.54 -8.93 6.19
C THR A 200 -1.85 -8.36 5.66
N GLY A 201 -1.82 -7.19 5.04
CA GLY A 201 -2.97 -6.29 4.92
C GLY A 201 -3.15 -5.47 6.21
N TRP A 202 -3.82 -4.32 6.08
CA TRP A 202 -3.90 -3.32 7.16
C TRP A 202 -4.92 -3.65 8.26
N TRP A 203 -6.03 -4.34 7.94
CA TRP A 203 -7.00 -4.81 8.94
C TRP A 203 -6.42 -5.82 9.94
N TRP A 204 -5.30 -6.47 9.62
CA TRP A 204 -4.61 -7.40 10.51
C TRP A 204 -3.88 -6.70 11.65
N LEU A 205 -3.59 -5.41 11.52
CA LEU A 205 -2.95 -4.64 12.58
C LEU A 205 -3.95 -4.28 13.67
N PRO A 206 -3.53 -4.20 14.95
CA PRO A 206 -4.39 -3.71 16.01
C PRO A 206 -4.91 -2.31 15.70
N GLN A 207 -6.21 -2.08 15.89
CA GLN A 207 -6.78 -0.73 15.72
C GLN A 207 -6.19 0.25 16.75
N PRO A 208 -5.89 1.51 16.37
CA PRO A 208 -6.14 2.16 15.07
C PRO A 208 -4.96 2.12 14.09
N TRP A 209 -3.93 1.31 14.36
CA TRP A 209 -2.62 1.41 13.72
C TRP A 209 -2.63 1.12 12.22
N GLY A 210 -3.40 0.13 11.78
CA GLY A 210 -3.55 -0.19 10.36
C GLY A 210 -4.15 0.97 9.56
N ALA A 211 -5.19 1.62 10.11
CA ALA A 211 -5.84 2.77 9.48
C ALA A 211 -4.90 3.98 9.40
N ILE A 212 -4.17 4.29 10.48
CA ILE A 212 -3.15 5.36 10.49
C ILE A 212 -2.09 5.08 9.42
N GLY A 213 -1.65 3.84 9.28
CA GLY A 213 -0.68 3.43 8.28
C GLY A 213 -1.11 3.73 6.84
N GLN A 214 -2.40 3.68 6.53
CA GLN A 214 -2.91 3.96 5.18
C GLN A 214 -2.88 5.44 4.84
N PHE A 215 -2.78 6.32 5.84
CA PHE A 215 -2.51 7.75 5.63
C PHE A 215 -1.01 8.07 5.46
N LEU A 216 -0.13 7.09 5.61
CA LEU A 216 1.32 7.24 5.40
C LEU A 216 1.72 6.73 4.01
N PRO A 217 2.78 7.31 3.39
CA PRO A 217 3.11 7.00 1.99
C PRO A 217 3.34 5.52 1.70
N ILE A 218 3.97 4.77 2.62
CA ILE A 218 4.25 3.35 2.41
C ILE A 218 2.97 2.49 2.48
N GLY A 219 2.09 2.75 3.47
CA GLY A 219 0.81 2.04 3.57
C GLY A 219 -0.10 2.35 2.39
N ALA A 220 -0.27 3.63 2.06
CA ALA A 220 -1.04 4.07 0.90
C ALA A 220 -0.55 3.43 -0.40
N THR A 221 0.77 3.41 -0.64
CA THR A 221 1.34 2.76 -1.83
C THR A 221 1.05 1.26 -1.83
N GLY A 222 1.22 0.59 -0.69
CA GLY A 222 0.98 -0.85 -0.56
C GLY A 222 -0.47 -1.26 -0.80
N HIS A 223 -1.42 -0.48 -0.30
CA HIS A 223 -2.85 -0.75 -0.47
C HIS A 223 -3.35 -0.40 -1.87
N LEU A 224 -2.83 0.68 -2.48
CA LEU A 224 -3.07 0.98 -3.89
C LEU A 224 -2.46 -0.07 -4.82
N LEU A 225 -1.27 -0.57 -4.51
CA LEU A 225 -0.62 -1.61 -5.31
C LEU A 225 -1.38 -2.94 -5.25
N ARG A 226 -1.95 -3.31 -4.10
CA ARG A 226 -2.87 -4.46 -3.99
C ARG A 226 -4.09 -4.29 -4.88
N SER A 227 -4.67 -3.08 -4.87
CA SER A 227 -5.82 -2.75 -5.69
C SER A 227 -5.52 -2.93 -7.18
N ASP A 228 -4.39 -2.41 -7.65
CA ASP A 228 -3.96 -2.54 -9.04
C ASP A 228 -3.66 -4.00 -9.45
N LEU A 229 -3.03 -4.78 -8.57
CA LEU A 229 -2.60 -6.15 -8.84
C LEU A 229 -3.75 -7.16 -8.79
N PHE A 230 -4.64 -7.04 -7.81
CA PHE A 230 -5.58 -8.13 -7.46
C PHE A 230 -7.05 -7.72 -7.58
N PHE A 231 -7.35 -6.43 -7.71
CA PHE A 231 -8.72 -5.91 -7.67
C PHE A 231 -9.04 -4.94 -8.82
N ASN A 232 -8.27 -4.96 -9.92
CA ASN A 232 -8.51 -4.10 -11.09
C ASN A 232 -8.58 -2.60 -10.76
N GLY A 233 -7.89 -2.13 -9.73
CA GLY A 233 -7.85 -0.73 -9.32
C GLY A 233 -9.03 -0.26 -8.45
N THR A 234 -9.87 -1.16 -7.92
CA THR A 234 -10.99 -0.80 -7.02
C THR A 234 -10.55 -0.65 -5.55
N GLY A 235 -11.29 0.15 -4.77
CA GLY A 235 -11.12 0.20 -3.31
C GLY A 235 -9.82 0.82 -2.81
N ALA A 236 -9.18 1.71 -3.59
CA ALA A 236 -7.95 2.41 -3.19
C ALA A 236 -7.92 3.92 -3.53
N THR A 237 -9.08 4.54 -3.74
CA THR A 237 -9.17 5.97 -4.09
C THR A 237 -8.62 6.89 -2.99
N GLN A 238 -8.83 6.53 -1.71
CA GLN A 238 -8.30 7.29 -0.58
C GLN A 238 -6.77 7.32 -0.58
N GLU A 239 -6.15 6.19 -0.88
CA GLU A 239 -4.70 6.03 -0.85
C GLU A 239 -4.04 6.76 -2.01
N LEU A 240 -4.67 6.74 -3.19
CA LEU A 240 -4.27 7.58 -4.32
C LEU A 240 -4.23 9.07 -3.91
N TRP A 241 -5.31 9.58 -3.30
CA TRP A 241 -5.36 10.97 -2.83
C TRP A 241 -4.38 11.25 -1.70
N THR A 242 -4.13 10.28 -0.83
CA THR A 242 -3.12 10.38 0.23
C THR A 242 -1.74 10.61 -0.36
N LEU A 243 -1.34 9.82 -1.35
CA LEU A 243 -0.03 9.97 -1.99
C LEU A 243 0.09 11.32 -2.73
N ILE A 244 -0.96 11.73 -3.43
CA ILE A 244 -1.03 13.06 -4.06
C ILE A 244 -0.87 14.16 -3.01
N ALA A 245 -1.57 14.06 -1.87
CA ALA A 245 -1.47 15.03 -0.79
C ALA A 245 -0.05 15.12 -0.22
N TRP A 246 0.62 13.99 0.03
CA TRP A 246 2.02 13.97 0.48
C TRP A 246 2.96 14.65 -0.51
N ALA A 247 2.81 14.34 -1.81
CA ALA A 247 3.58 14.98 -2.87
C ALA A 247 3.35 16.51 -2.91
N LEU A 248 2.08 16.95 -2.84
CA LEU A 248 1.71 18.36 -2.84
C LEU A 248 2.21 19.09 -1.60
N ILE A 249 2.15 18.46 -0.42
CA ILE A 249 2.75 18.99 0.81
C ILE A 249 4.25 19.19 0.60
N GLY A 250 4.97 18.19 0.09
CA GLY A 250 6.40 18.31 -0.20
C GLY A 250 6.75 19.45 -1.16
N VAL A 251 5.96 19.63 -2.21
CA VAL A 251 6.09 20.75 -3.15
C VAL A 251 5.82 22.08 -2.43
N ALA A 252 4.76 22.18 -1.64
CA ALA A 252 4.43 23.39 -0.90
C ALA A 252 5.53 23.78 0.09
N LEU A 253 6.06 22.83 0.86
CA LEU A 253 7.19 23.04 1.77
C LEU A 253 8.44 23.51 1.01
N SER A 254 8.71 22.93 -0.16
CA SER A 254 9.82 23.34 -1.02
C SER A 254 9.66 24.78 -1.52
N VAL A 255 8.46 25.16 -1.94
CA VAL A 255 8.13 26.52 -2.40
C VAL A 255 8.28 27.52 -1.26
N ILE A 256 7.74 27.23 -0.07
CA ILE A 256 7.89 28.06 1.13
C ILE A 256 9.36 28.25 1.49
N SER A 257 10.18 27.19 1.39
CA SER A 257 11.61 27.29 1.65
C SER A 257 12.35 28.16 0.64
N GLY A 258 11.93 28.14 -0.63
CA GLY A 258 12.51 28.94 -1.71
C GLY A 258 12.26 30.44 -1.58
N PHE A 259 11.20 30.84 -0.87
CA PHE A 259 10.89 32.24 -0.58
C PHE A 259 11.58 32.81 0.66
N ARG A 260 12.30 31.99 1.45
CA ARG A 260 13.07 32.50 2.59
C ARG A 260 14.30 33.26 2.08
N PRO A 261 14.49 34.54 2.45
CA PRO A 261 15.74 35.25 2.21
C PRO A 261 16.86 34.44 2.83
N GLN A 262 17.82 33.99 2.02
CA GLN A 262 19.04 33.40 2.56
C GLN A 262 19.74 34.51 3.34
N THR A 263 19.70 34.42 4.67
CA THR A 263 20.67 35.11 5.50
C THR A 263 22.03 34.58 5.05
N GLN A 264 22.67 35.33 4.15
CA GLN A 264 24.08 35.20 3.90
C GLN A 264 24.73 35.38 5.27
N ASN A 265 25.20 34.27 5.86
CA ASN A 265 26.19 34.37 6.91
C ASN A 265 27.44 34.93 6.25
N VAL A 266 27.49 36.26 6.16
CA VAL A 266 28.71 37.01 6.01
C VAL A 266 29.32 37.05 7.41
N ALA A 267 30.25 36.13 7.67
CA ALA A 267 31.20 36.20 8.76
C ALA A 267 32.41 35.37 8.29
N SER A 268 33.37 36.04 7.64
CA SER A 268 34.52 36.77 8.21
C SER A 268 35.66 35.83 8.53
#